data_AF-A0A2E0X8U7-F1
#
_entry.id   AF-A0A2E0X8U7-F1
#
_cell.length_a   1.000
_cell.length_b   1.000
_cell.length_c   1.000
_cell.angle_alpha   90.00
_cell.angle_beta   90.00
_cell.angle_gamma   90.00
#
_symmetry.space_group_name_H-M   'P 1'
#
loop_
_entity.id
_entity.type
_entity.pdbx_description
1 polymer ?
#
loop_
_entity_poly.entity_id
_entity_poly.type
_entity_poly.pdbx_seq_one_letter_code
_entity_poly.pdbx_strand_id
1 'polypeptide(L)'
;MKTPRALAAIVTAILALGAYAATCSAMDPELIYDFETDDQHREIGGSSSSPGWGGFGAITTDRGPTSDASAGDQARFHVGDFGLPYDLPGNWGIVDVSDRNLGFRKDFSAYSGLQLDMKFLSDESLPYTGPMEVSVGFGFIVPGIGEDESLTVYADPITLTDEYATYSVMFTDIPFIQTGATLANDMANNAFIKMRISNTEFNDGIGKLYYDEVYGLFGGAAADNADFDGSTLVDGSDLMIWQRGFNLTGQVDNSMGDADNSGVVDGADLAVWQTQYGTNPAVAALVGAVPEPSSIALVIASLVGGCAAWRAQRNGRVEPQTVR
;
A
#
# COMPACT_ATOMS: atom_id res chain seq x y z
N MET A 1 -35.63 38.51 -32.82
CA MET A 1 -34.80 38.31 -31.62
C MET A 1 -35.33 37.11 -30.84
N LYS A 2 -34.71 35.94 -31.00
CA LYS A 2 -34.92 34.76 -30.16
C LYS A 2 -33.53 34.15 -29.92
N THR A 3 -33.05 34.26 -28.69
CA THR A 3 -31.82 33.62 -28.22
C THR A 3 -32.06 32.11 -28.07
N PRO A 4 -31.12 31.23 -28.48
CA PRO A 4 -31.34 29.78 -28.43
C PRO A 4 -31.11 29.27 -27.00
N ARG A 5 -32.22 28.92 -26.33
CA ARG A 5 -32.24 28.20 -25.03
C ARG A 5 -31.57 26.82 -25.07
N ALA A 6 -31.23 26.30 -26.25
CA ALA A 6 -30.61 24.99 -26.42
C ALA A 6 -29.12 24.94 -26.02
N LEU A 7 -28.38 26.06 -26.11
CA LEU A 7 -26.95 26.06 -25.74
C LEU A 7 -26.72 26.04 -24.22
N ALA A 8 -27.62 26.63 -23.43
CA ALA A 8 -27.46 26.67 -21.98
C ALA A 8 -27.67 25.29 -21.33
N ALA A 9 -28.58 24.47 -21.88
CA ALA A 9 -28.85 23.13 -21.35
C ALA A 9 -27.69 22.13 -21.62
N ILE A 10 -26.97 22.30 -22.73
CA ILE A 10 -25.82 21.45 -23.08
C ILE A 10 -24.62 21.80 -22.21
N VAL A 11 -24.40 23.08 -21.90
CA VAL A 11 -23.30 23.51 -21.00
C VAL A 11 -23.54 23.09 -19.55
N THR A 12 -24.80 23.06 -19.08
CA THR A 12 -25.12 22.55 -17.73
C THR A 12 -25.03 21.02 -17.62
N ALA A 13 -25.33 20.28 -18.69
CA ALA A 13 -25.17 18.82 -18.69
C ALA A 13 -23.69 18.37 -18.70
N ILE A 14 -22.81 19.12 -19.37
CA ILE A 14 -21.37 18.84 -19.42
C ILE A 14 -20.71 19.15 -18.06
N LEU A 15 -21.18 20.17 -17.33
CA LEU A 15 -20.69 20.47 -15.97
C LEU A 15 -21.22 19.50 -14.90
N ALA A 16 -22.33 18.79 -15.15
CA ALA A 16 -22.88 17.81 -14.22
C ALA A 16 -22.30 16.39 -14.42
N LEU A 17 -21.83 16.05 -15.63
CA LEU A 17 -21.10 14.79 -15.86
C LEU A 17 -19.64 14.85 -15.42
N GLY A 18 -19.05 16.05 -15.33
CA GLY A 18 -17.67 16.25 -14.87
C GLY A 18 -17.45 16.13 -13.36
N ALA A 19 -18.51 15.85 -12.57
CA ALA A 19 -18.43 15.73 -11.12
C ALA A 19 -18.56 14.28 -10.60
N TYR A 20 -18.65 13.28 -11.48
CA TYR A 20 -18.73 11.86 -11.12
C TYR A 20 -17.52 11.03 -11.57
N ALA A 21 -16.44 11.67 -11.99
CA ALA A 21 -15.12 11.07 -12.03
C ALA A 21 -14.31 11.67 -10.87
N ALA A 22 -14.74 11.38 -9.64
CA ALA A 22 -13.78 11.36 -8.55
C ALA A 22 -12.81 10.25 -8.91
N THR A 23 -11.67 10.63 -9.46
CA THR A 23 -10.47 9.81 -9.53
C THR A 23 -10.33 9.13 -8.17
N CYS A 24 -10.47 7.81 -8.13
CA CYS A 24 -9.91 7.02 -7.06
C CYS A 24 -8.41 7.26 -7.14
N SER A 25 -7.89 8.31 -6.47
CA SER A 25 -6.46 8.32 -6.19
C SER A 25 -6.26 7.15 -5.24
N ALA A 26 -5.29 6.29 -5.51
CA ALA A 26 -4.79 5.40 -4.48
C ALA A 26 -4.61 6.25 -3.21
N MET A 27 -5.31 5.91 -2.14
CA MET A 27 -5.14 6.65 -0.90
C MET A 27 -3.68 6.49 -0.49
N ASP A 28 -3.03 7.58 -0.09
CA ASP A 28 -1.67 7.50 0.43
C ASP A 28 -1.66 6.52 1.62
N PRO A 29 -0.62 5.68 1.77
CA PRO A 29 -0.50 4.76 2.89
C PRO A 29 -0.66 5.48 4.23
N GLU A 30 -1.39 4.90 5.18
CA GLU A 30 -1.53 5.46 6.53
C GLU A 30 -0.40 4.97 7.42
N LEU A 31 0.34 5.86 8.07
CA LEU A 31 1.29 5.46 9.10
C LEU A 31 0.54 4.78 10.27
N ILE A 32 0.81 3.50 10.48
CA ILE A 32 0.20 2.71 11.57
C ILE A 32 1.11 2.71 12.79
N TYR A 33 2.38 2.39 12.57
CA TYR A 33 3.40 2.34 13.61
C TYR A 33 4.62 3.13 13.17
N ASP A 34 5.10 3.97 14.07
CA ASP A 34 6.33 4.74 13.95
C ASP A 34 7.26 4.26 15.07
N PHE A 35 8.41 3.69 14.68
CA PHE A 35 9.41 3.18 15.62
C PHE A 35 10.64 4.10 15.72
N GLU A 36 10.58 5.30 15.15
CA GLU A 36 11.59 6.34 15.29
C GLU A 36 11.24 7.33 16.40
N THR A 37 12.27 7.91 17.01
CA THR A 37 12.13 9.19 17.72
C THR A 37 12.18 10.33 16.71
N ASP A 38 11.64 11.51 17.04
CA ASP A 38 11.75 12.72 16.20
C ASP A 38 13.20 13.02 15.75
N ASP A 39 14.19 12.63 16.57
CA ASP A 39 15.61 12.79 16.28
C ASP A 39 16.15 11.74 15.30
N GLN A 40 15.54 10.56 15.22
CA GLN A 40 15.91 9.49 14.28
C GLN A 40 15.28 9.67 12.89
N HIS A 41 14.23 10.50 12.79
CA HIS A 41 13.42 10.75 11.60
C HIS A 41 14.22 11.02 10.33
N ARG A 42 14.05 10.15 9.32
CA ARG A 42 14.77 10.14 8.03
C ARG A 42 14.71 11.46 7.24
N GLU A 43 13.65 12.26 7.39
CA GLU A 43 13.51 13.54 6.68
C GLU A 43 14.36 14.68 7.28
N ILE A 44 14.82 14.55 8.53
CA ILE A 44 15.69 15.54 9.16
C ILE A 44 17.13 15.08 8.95
N GLY A 45 17.64 15.32 7.74
CA GLY A 45 18.99 14.94 7.33
C GLY A 45 20.04 15.28 8.39
N GLY A 46 20.54 14.25 9.09
CA GLY A 46 21.58 14.41 10.09
C GLY A 46 21.60 13.42 11.26
N SER A 47 20.58 12.57 11.47
CA SER A 47 20.68 11.59 12.55
C SER A 47 21.69 10.47 12.22
N SER A 48 22.60 10.22 13.14
CA SER A 48 23.56 9.10 13.11
C SER A 48 23.04 7.89 13.91
N SER A 49 21.82 8.00 14.43
CA SER A 49 21.13 7.01 15.24
C SER A 49 20.18 6.24 14.34
N SER A 50 20.46 4.96 14.10
CA SER A 50 19.55 4.13 13.31
C SER A 50 18.21 3.89 14.06
N PRO A 51 17.11 3.64 13.34
CA PRO A 51 15.77 3.35 13.89
C PRO A 51 15.71 2.12 14.80
N GLY A 52 14.52 1.88 15.38
CA GLY A 52 14.17 0.77 16.26
C GLY A 52 14.80 -0.58 15.89
N TRP A 53 15.46 -1.19 16.88
CA TRP A 53 16.40 -2.29 16.67
C TRP A 53 15.79 -3.64 17.02
N GLY A 54 15.85 -4.61 16.10
CA GLY A 54 15.66 -6.03 16.38
C GLY A 54 16.89 -6.84 15.98
N GLY A 55 17.71 -7.28 16.95
CA GLY A 55 18.82 -8.18 16.69
C GLY A 55 18.44 -9.64 16.95
N PHE A 56 18.79 -10.55 16.03
CA PHE A 56 18.57 -11.98 16.14
C PHE A 56 19.90 -12.72 16.27
N GLY A 57 20.12 -13.36 17.42
CA GLY A 57 21.22 -14.27 17.64
C GLY A 57 21.80 -14.12 19.05
N ALA A 58 21.25 -14.94 19.94
CA ALA A 58 21.72 -15.43 21.26
C ALA A 58 20.47 -15.84 22.07
N ILE A 59 20.48 -17.01 22.73
CA ILE A 59 19.32 -17.59 23.44
C ILE A 59 18.76 -16.63 24.51
N THR A 60 17.63 -15.99 24.22
CA THR A 60 16.63 -15.55 25.21
C THR A 60 15.25 -15.63 24.56
N THR A 61 14.36 -16.45 25.12
CA THR A 61 13.04 -16.74 24.51
C THR A 61 12.05 -15.60 24.64
N ASP A 62 12.28 -14.62 25.52
CA ASP A 62 11.42 -13.45 25.67
C ASP A 62 12.26 -12.26 26.15
N ARG A 63 12.42 -11.22 25.34
CA ARG A 63 12.72 -9.89 25.90
C ARG A 63 11.38 -9.17 26.10
N GLY A 64 11.13 -8.76 27.35
CA GLY A 64 10.02 -7.85 27.67
C GLY A 64 10.12 -6.54 26.87
N PRO A 65 9.14 -5.62 26.98
CA PRO A 65 9.19 -4.31 26.32
C PRO A 65 10.56 -3.69 26.61
N THR A 66 11.41 -3.60 25.59
CA THR A 66 12.79 -3.18 25.80
C THR A 66 12.80 -1.67 25.95
N SER A 67 13.35 -1.15 27.05
CA SER A 67 13.64 0.28 27.21
C SER A 67 14.71 0.79 26.23
N ASP A 68 15.44 -0.14 25.62
CA ASP A 68 16.64 0.11 24.83
C ASP A 68 16.42 -0.05 23.32
N ALA A 69 15.19 -0.39 22.90
CA ALA A 69 14.76 -0.29 21.51
C ALA A 69 13.74 0.84 21.39
N SER A 70 13.81 1.61 20.30
CA SER A 70 12.85 2.68 19.97
C SER A 70 11.44 2.15 19.62
N ALA A 71 11.10 0.92 20.02
CA ALA A 71 9.79 0.35 19.77
C ALA A 71 8.76 0.63 20.87
N GLY A 72 9.14 1.32 21.95
CA GLY A 72 8.24 1.70 23.04
C GLY A 72 7.37 0.53 23.54
N ASP A 73 6.09 0.80 23.80
CA ASP A 73 5.07 -0.21 24.14
C ASP A 73 4.48 -0.94 22.92
N GLN A 74 5.04 -0.72 21.71
CA GLN A 74 4.46 -1.12 20.43
C GLN A 74 5.13 -2.32 19.75
N ALA A 75 6.33 -2.76 20.17
CA ALA A 75 6.91 -4.02 19.69
C ALA A 75 7.62 -4.87 20.76
N ARG A 76 7.67 -6.19 20.51
CA ARG A 76 8.45 -7.17 21.29
C ARG A 76 9.30 -8.03 20.37
N PHE A 77 10.39 -8.57 20.92
CA PHE A 77 11.36 -9.36 20.17
C PHE A 77 11.57 -10.72 20.81
N HIS A 78 11.51 -11.73 19.95
CA HIS A 78 11.94 -13.10 20.22
C HIS A 78 13.15 -13.39 19.35
N VAL A 79 14.20 -13.91 19.96
CA VAL A 79 15.48 -14.11 19.30
C VAL A 79 15.68 -15.58 18.96
N GLY A 80 15.99 -15.85 17.69
CA GLY A 80 16.48 -17.15 17.23
C GLY A 80 18.00 -17.26 17.35
N ASP A 81 18.51 -18.47 17.60
CA ASP A 81 19.94 -18.78 17.55
C ASP A 81 20.25 -19.56 16.27
N PHE A 82 20.67 -18.84 15.23
CA PHE A 82 20.91 -19.43 13.92
C PHE A 82 22.16 -20.32 13.85
N GLY A 83 23.00 -20.35 14.90
CA GLY A 83 24.13 -21.29 14.98
C GLY A 83 23.75 -22.69 15.47
N LEU A 84 22.51 -22.89 15.94
CA LEU A 84 21.99 -24.19 16.32
C LEU A 84 21.36 -24.92 15.13
N PRO A 85 21.27 -26.27 15.15
CA PRO A 85 20.62 -27.03 14.09
C PRO A 85 19.22 -26.52 13.74
N TYR A 86 18.96 -26.35 12.45
CA TYR A 86 17.72 -25.77 11.92
C TYR A 86 16.45 -26.57 12.26
N ASP A 87 16.60 -27.85 12.59
CA ASP A 87 15.50 -28.77 12.93
C ASP A 87 15.07 -28.72 14.40
N LEU A 88 15.75 -27.90 15.22
CA LEU A 88 15.34 -27.69 16.60
C LEU A 88 14.08 -26.81 16.69
N PRO A 89 13.08 -27.20 17.51
CA PRO A 89 11.92 -26.35 17.77
C PRO A 89 12.34 -25.00 18.36
N GLY A 90 11.71 -23.92 17.90
CA GLY A 90 11.97 -22.57 18.42
C GLY A 90 13.19 -21.87 17.78
N ASN A 91 13.76 -22.44 16.72
CA ASN A 91 14.89 -21.85 16.03
C ASN A 91 14.43 -20.83 14.96
N TRP A 92 13.94 -19.70 15.43
CA TRP A 92 13.46 -18.59 14.60
C TRP A 92 13.58 -17.28 15.34
N GLY A 93 13.80 -16.19 14.61
CA GLY A 93 13.70 -14.83 15.12
C GLY A 93 12.34 -14.24 14.79
N ILE A 94 11.65 -13.63 15.75
CA ILE A 94 10.35 -12.99 15.54
C ILE A 94 10.28 -11.60 16.17
N VAL A 95 9.59 -10.69 15.50
CA VAL A 95 9.15 -9.40 16.00
C VAL A 95 7.63 -9.39 16.04
N ASP A 96 7.06 -9.06 17.20
CA ASP A 96 5.62 -8.79 17.36
C ASP A 96 5.38 -7.29 17.40
N VAL A 97 4.53 -6.76 16.52
CA VAL A 97 4.17 -5.34 16.45
C VAL A 97 2.69 -5.17 16.77
N SER A 98 2.39 -4.41 17.83
CA SER A 98 1.02 -4.25 18.36
C SER A 98 0.87 -3.16 19.43
N ASP A 99 -0.30 -2.51 19.50
CA ASP A 99 -0.67 -1.65 20.64
C ASP A 99 -1.16 -2.48 21.83
N ARG A 100 -0.27 -2.86 22.75
CA ARG A 100 -0.59 -3.84 23.81
C ARG A 100 -1.26 -3.26 25.05
N ASN A 101 -1.12 -1.96 25.26
CA ASN A 101 -1.62 -1.28 26.46
C ASN A 101 -2.97 -0.57 26.26
N LEU A 102 -3.60 -0.74 25.09
CA LEU A 102 -4.93 -0.23 24.80
C LEU A 102 -5.95 -1.38 24.80
N GLY A 103 -7.18 -1.10 25.22
CA GLY A 103 -8.26 -2.09 25.27
C GLY A 103 -8.68 -2.66 23.91
N PHE A 104 -8.14 -2.11 22.82
CA PHE A 104 -8.36 -2.53 21.44
C PHE A 104 -7.01 -2.47 20.71
N ARG A 105 -6.68 -3.52 19.94
CA ARG A 105 -5.58 -3.50 18.97
C ARG A 105 -5.92 -2.51 17.84
N LYS A 106 -4.92 -2.03 17.07
CA LYS A 106 -5.20 -1.24 15.86
C LYS A 106 -6.09 -2.07 14.93
N ASP A 107 -7.12 -1.43 14.39
CA ASP A 107 -8.02 -2.02 13.40
C ASP A 107 -7.30 -2.12 12.06
N PHE A 108 -7.01 -3.34 11.60
CA PHE A 108 -6.43 -3.59 10.29
C PHE A 108 -7.45 -3.88 9.20
N SER A 109 -8.75 -3.97 9.53
CA SER A 109 -9.80 -4.32 8.57
C SER A 109 -10.04 -3.27 7.48
N ALA A 110 -9.51 -2.05 7.68
CA ALA A 110 -9.54 -0.97 6.70
C ALA A 110 -8.42 -1.04 5.65
N TYR A 111 -7.42 -1.90 5.85
CA TYR A 111 -6.26 -2.01 4.96
C TYR A 111 -6.35 -3.27 4.10
N SER A 112 -5.75 -3.23 2.92
CA SER A 112 -5.58 -4.39 2.03
C SER A 112 -4.17 -4.99 2.13
N GLY A 113 -3.26 -4.32 2.83
CA GLY A 113 -1.88 -4.74 2.95
C GLY A 113 -1.09 -3.84 3.90
N LEU A 114 0.19 -4.16 4.00
CA LEU A 114 1.16 -3.37 4.74
C LEU A 114 2.30 -2.96 3.82
N GLN A 115 2.84 -1.78 4.09
CA GLN A 115 4.11 -1.35 3.55
C GLN A 115 5.10 -1.17 4.71
N LEU A 116 6.31 -1.68 4.52
CA LEU A 116 7.35 -1.72 5.53
C LEU A 116 8.67 -1.28 4.90
N ASP A 117 9.33 -0.34 5.54
CA ASP A 117 10.70 0.03 5.19
C ASP A 117 11.66 -0.82 6.00
N MET A 118 12.40 -1.71 5.32
CA MET A 118 13.22 -2.72 5.98
C MET A 118 14.60 -2.91 5.35
N LYS A 119 15.54 -3.42 6.14
CA LYS A 119 16.79 -4.02 5.68
C LYS A 119 17.29 -5.09 6.62
N PHE A 120 18.16 -5.95 6.11
CA PHE A 120 18.84 -6.98 6.89
C PHE A 120 20.29 -6.55 7.16
N LEU A 121 20.78 -6.72 8.38
CA LEU A 121 22.18 -6.48 8.68
C LEU A 121 22.82 -7.67 9.39
N SER A 122 24.00 -8.06 8.91
CA SER A 122 24.84 -9.06 9.54
C SER A 122 25.60 -8.46 10.72
N ASP A 123 25.66 -9.14 11.87
CA ASP A 123 26.47 -8.69 12.99
C ASP A 123 27.96 -8.96 12.74
N GLU A 124 28.81 -7.94 12.88
CA GLU A 124 30.25 -8.08 12.64
C GLU A 124 30.94 -9.05 13.61
N SER A 125 30.41 -9.23 14.83
CA SER A 125 30.98 -10.12 15.84
C SER A 125 30.69 -11.59 15.57
N LEU A 126 29.58 -11.88 14.89
CA LEU A 126 29.21 -13.22 14.45
C LEU A 126 28.47 -13.13 13.10
N PRO A 127 29.21 -13.04 11.98
CA PRO A 127 28.63 -12.75 10.68
C PRO A 127 27.57 -13.74 10.28
N TYR A 128 26.40 -13.22 9.93
CA TYR A 128 25.33 -13.99 9.34
C TYR A 128 25.70 -14.52 7.96
N THR A 129 25.38 -15.79 7.70
CA THR A 129 25.41 -16.42 6.39
C THR A 129 24.06 -17.08 6.12
N GLY A 130 23.67 -17.18 4.84
CA GLY A 130 22.40 -17.76 4.41
C GLY A 130 21.44 -16.75 3.78
N PRO A 131 20.22 -17.18 3.41
CA PRO A 131 19.20 -16.31 2.82
C PRO A 131 18.78 -15.20 3.80
N MET A 132 18.80 -13.95 3.32
CA MET A 132 18.31 -12.77 4.05
C MET A 132 16.80 -12.65 3.87
N GLU A 133 16.02 -13.60 4.39
CA GLU A 133 14.58 -13.67 4.14
C GLU A 133 13.76 -13.33 5.39
N VAL A 134 12.70 -12.53 5.21
CA VAL A 134 11.72 -12.22 6.25
C VAL A 134 10.31 -12.58 5.78
N SER A 135 9.54 -13.25 6.63
CA SER A 135 8.11 -13.46 6.42
C SER A 135 7.33 -12.45 7.26
N VAL A 136 6.38 -11.74 6.65
CA VAL A 136 5.44 -10.87 7.37
C VAL A 136 4.10 -11.59 7.48
N GLY A 137 3.47 -11.49 8.63
CA GLY A 137 2.26 -12.22 8.95
C GLY A 137 1.42 -11.56 10.02
N PHE A 138 0.33 -12.23 10.37
CA PHE A 138 -0.55 -11.83 11.46
C PHE A 138 -0.67 -12.94 12.48
N GLY A 139 -0.50 -12.56 13.74
CA GLY A 139 -0.97 -13.33 14.88
C GLY A 139 -2.34 -12.81 15.32
N PHE A 140 -3.11 -13.68 15.97
CA PHE A 140 -4.43 -13.33 16.50
C PHE A 140 -4.51 -13.64 17.98
N ILE A 141 -5.20 -12.78 18.72
CA ILE A 141 -5.58 -13.06 20.10
C ILE A 141 -6.87 -13.89 20.10
N VAL A 142 -6.82 -15.04 20.76
CA VAL A 142 -8.01 -15.83 21.01
C VAL A 142 -8.68 -15.33 22.30
N PRO A 143 -9.95 -14.89 22.25
CA PRO A 143 -10.65 -14.39 23.43
C PRO A 143 -10.64 -15.41 24.58
N GLY A 144 -10.14 -14.97 25.74
CA GLY A 144 -10.05 -15.79 26.95
C GLY A 144 -8.86 -16.76 27.03
N ILE A 145 -8.06 -16.89 25.98
CA ILE A 145 -6.84 -17.71 25.96
C ILE A 145 -5.59 -16.82 25.90
N GLY A 146 -5.63 -15.74 25.10
CA GLY A 146 -4.49 -14.86 24.85
C GLY A 146 -3.92 -15.05 23.45
N GLU A 147 -2.64 -14.73 23.26
CA GLU A 147 -1.93 -14.93 22.00
C GLU A 147 -1.76 -16.44 21.75
N ASP A 148 -2.28 -16.94 20.63
CA ASP A 148 -2.06 -18.31 20.19
C ASP A 148 -1.17 -18.30 18.95
N GLU A 149 0.11 -18.60 19.15
CA GLU A 149 1.11 -18.57 18.07
C GLU A 149 0.83 -19.61 16.98
N SER A 150 0.09 -20.68 17.28
CA SER A 150 -0.25 -21.72 16.31
C SER A 150 -1.24 -21.25 15.23
N LEU A 151 -1.92 -20.12 15.48
CA LEU A 151 -2.85 -19.50 14.53
C LEU A 151 -2.19 -18.40 13.69
N THR A 152 -0.88 -18.16 13.89
CA THR A 152 -0.17 -17.16 13.11
C THR A 152 -0.05 -17.61 11.66
N VAL A 153 -0.45 -16.73 10.74
CA VAL A 153 -0.32 -16.93 9.30
C VAL A 153 0.72 -15.96 8.75
N TYR A 154 1.49 -16.40 7.77
CA TYR A 154 2.57 -15.64 7.16
C TYR A 154 2.43 -15.66 5.64
N ALA A 155 2.75 -14.54 4.99
CA ALA A 155 3.00 -14.50 3.56
C ALA A 155 4.29 -15.28 3.21
N ASP A 156 4.49 -15.48 1.91
CA ASP A 156 5.75 -16.00 1.38
C ASP A 156 6.93 -15.10 1.81
N PRO A 157 8.13 -15.66 2.03
CA PRO A 157 9.28 -14.89 2.46
C PRO A 157 9.70 -13.84 1.43
N ILE A 158 10.02 -12.64 1.92
CA ILE A 158 10.62 -11.54 1.17
C ILE A 158 12.13 -11.60 1.34
N THR A 159 12.87 -11.59 0.23
CA THR A 159 14.33 -11.42 0.26
C THR A 159 14.68 -9.96 0.49
N LEU A 160 15.43 -9.71 1.56
CA LEU A 160 15.96 -8.40 1.96
C LEU A 160 17.39 -8.19 1.45
N THR A 161 17.82 -6.94 1.47
CA THR A 161 19.22 -6.52 1.22
C THR A 161 19.81 -5.86 2.47
N ASP A 162 21.09 -5.51 2.41
CA ASP A 162 21.78 -4.70 3.41
C ASP A 162 21.53 -3.18 3.29
N GLU A 163 20.71 -2.78 2.32
CA GLU A 163 20.25 -1.42 2.10
C GLU A 163 18.77 -1.29 2.44
N TYR A 164 18.35 -0.11 2.88
CA TYR A 164 16.93 0.16 3.12
C TYR A 164 16.14 0.14 1.82
N ALA A 165 15.07 -0.65 1.82
CA ALA A 165 14.09 -0.67 0.75
C ALA A 165 12.68 -0.80 1.32
N THR A 166 11.72 -0.34 0.53
CA THR A 166 10.30 -0.41 0.82
C THR A 166 9.75 -1.72 0.26
N TYR A 167 9.10 -2.50 1.12
CA TYR A 167 8.46 -3.76 0.77
C TYR A 167 6.96 -3.67 1.05
N SER A 168 6.16 -4.39 0.27
CA SER A 168 4.71 -4.43 0.45
C SER A 168 4.25 -5.88 0.54
N VAL A 169 3.31 -6.13 1.44
CA VAL A 169 2.67 -7.43 1.66
C VAL A 169 1.18 -7.22 1.63
N MET A 170 0.51 -7.80 0.65
CA MET A 170 -0.93 -7.72 0.57
C MET A 170 -1.55 -8.80 1.47
N PHE A 171 -2.70 -8.51 2.05
CA PHE A 171 -3.44 -9.47 2.86
C PHE A 171 -3.93 -10.66 2.02
N THR A 172 -4.08 -10.48 0.71
CA THR A 172 -4.33 -11.56 -0.26
C THR A 172 -3.18 -12.55 -0.36
N ASP A 173 -1.94 -12.12 -0.08
CA ASP A 173 -0.75 -12.99 -0.12
C ASP A 173 -0.61 -13.83 1.15
N ILE A 174 -1.40 -13.53 2.18
CA ILE A 174 -1.41 -14.25 3.46
C ILE A 174 -2.49 -15.33 3.40
N PRO A 175 -2.15 -16.61 3.57
CA PRO A 175 -3.11 -17.71 3.47
C PRO A 175 -3.98 -17.78 4.72
N PHE A 176 -4.88 -16.82 4.90
CA PHE A 176 -5.83 -16.83 5.99
C PHE A 176 -6.71 -18.08 5.91
N ILE A 177 -6.65 -18.91 6.95
CA ILE A 177 -7.50 -20.10 7.08
C ILE A 177 -8.97 -19.67 7.31
N GLN A 178 -9.19 -18.44 7.77
CA GLN A 178 -10.50 -17.85 8.00
C GLN A 178 -10.91 -16.94 6.84
N THR A 179 -12.16 -17.07 6.37
CA THR A 179 -12.70 -16.23 5.28
C THR A 179 -13.95 -15.47 5.74
N GLY A 180 -14.17 -14.27 5.21
CA GLY A 180 -15.40 -13.50 5.41
C GLY A 180 -15.46 -12.74 6.73
N ALA A 181 -16.64 -12.65 7.35
CA ALA A 181 -16.91 -11.78 8.50
C ALA A 181 -16.04 -12.06 9.74
N THR A 182 -15.58 -13.30 9.91
CA THR A 182 -14.70 -13.68 11.03
C THR A 182 -13.31 -13.07 10.85
N LEU A 183 -12.72 -13.15 9.65
CA LEU A 183 -11.44 -12.53 9.36
C LEU A 183 -11.52 -11.01 9.54
N ALA A 184 -12.55 -10.36 9.01
CA ALA A 184 -12.74 -8.92 9.20
C ALA A 184 -12.85 -8.54 10.69
N ASN A 185 -13.53 -9.35 11.51
CA ASN A 185 -13.62 -9.11 12.95
C ASN A 185 -12.27 -9.29 13.65
N ASP A 186 -11.54 -10.34 13.30
CA ASP A 186 -10.23 -10.63 13.88
C ASP A 186 -9.19 -9.58 13.47
N MET A 187 -9.19 -9.13 12.22
CA MET A 187 -8.36 -8.01 11.75
C MET A 187 -8.71 -6.69 12.45
N ALA A 188 -9.99 -6.48 12.77
CA ALA A 188 -10.42 -5.26 13.45
C ALA A 188 -10.12 -5.22 14.95
N ASN A 189 -10.02 -6.39 15.62
CA ASN A 189 -10.03 -6.42 17.09
C ASN A 189 -8.89 -7.22 17.72
N ASN A 190 -8.38 -8.24 17.02
CA ASN A 190 -7.55 -9.28 17.62
C ASN A 190 -6.19 -9.46 16.94
N ALA A 191 -5.96 -8.82 15.80
CA ALA A 191 -4.76 -9.00 15.00
C ALA A 191 -3.56 -8.19 15.52
N PHE A 192 -2.38 -8.73 15.30
CA PHE A 192 -1.11 -8.03 15.45
C PHE A 192 -0.12 -8.52 14.38
N ILE A 193 0.82 -7.66 14.02
CA ILE A 193 1.79 -7.96 12.96
C ILE A 193 2.91 -8.81 13.54
N LYS A 194 3.31 -9.86 12.82
CA LYS A 194 4.52 -10.63 13.10
C LYS A 194 5.48 -10.56 11.94
N MET A 195 6.75 -10.28 12.21
CA MET A 195 7.85 -10.41 11.23
C MET A 195 8.76 -11.53 11.70
N ARG A 196 9.05 -12.50 10.84
CA ARG A 196 9.79 -13.71 11.19
C ARG A 196 10.97 -13.94 10.25
N ILE A 197 12.11 -14.28 10.83
CA ILE A 197 13.25 -14.88 10.13
C ILE A 197 13.33 -16.35 10.57
N SER A 198 13.15 -17.25 9.61
CA SER A 198 13.21 -18.70 9.84
C SER A 198 14.66 -19.17 9.82
N ASN A 199 15.02 -20.10 10.72
CA ASN A 199 16.29 -20.82 10.55
C ASN A 199 16.12 -21.89 9.46
N THR A 200 16.99 -21.85 8.45
CA THR A 200 17.14 -22.85 7.40
C THR A 200 18.47 -23.57 7.55
N GLU A 201 18.65 -24.68 6.84
CA GLU A 201 19.94 -25.41 6.85
C GLU A 201 21.15 -24.58 6.38
N PHE A 202 20.90 -23.41 5.79
CA PHE A 202 21.92 -22.51 5.26
C PHE A 202 22.21 -21.31 6.17
N ASN A 203 21.49 -21.16 7.28
CA ASN A 203 21.67 -20.04 8.18
C ASN A 203 22.69 -20.34 9.27
N ASP A 204 23.56 -19.37 9.54
CA ASP A 204 24.50 -19.38 10.67
C ASP A 204 24.82 -17.91 11.03
N GLY A 205 25.12 -17.64 12.30
CA GLY A 205 25.48 -16.31 12.80
C GLY A 205 24.34 -15.45 13.34
N ILE A 206 24.57 -14.14 13.47
CA ILE A 206 23.62 -13.16 14.03
C ILE A 206 23.15 -12.22 12.92
N GLY A 207 21.86 -12.30 12.59
CA GLY A 207 21.19 -11.40 11.68
C GLY A 207 20.43 -10.33 12.45
N LYS A 208 20.20 -9.16 11.86
CA LYS A 208 19.42 -8.08 12.47
C LYS A 208 18.41 -7.58 11.45
N LEU A 209 17.14 -7.44 11.86
CA LEU A 209 16.14 -6.78 11.05
C LEU A 209 16.04 -5.33 11.52
N TYR A 210 16.21 -4.46 10.55
CA TYR A 210 16.02 -3.03 10.72
C TYR A 210 14.72 -2.69 10.03
N TYR A 211 13.84 -2.05 10.77
CA TYR A 211 12.55 -1.57 10.30
C TYR A 211 12.20 -0.32 11.10
N ASP A 212 11.35 0.52 10.53
CA ASP A 212 11.12 1.87 11.04
C ASP A 212 9.63 2.20 11.04
N GLU A 213 9.06 2.36 9.86
CA GLU A 213 7.66 2.69 9.73
C GLU A 213 6.90 1.50 9.16
N VAL A 214 5.71 1.28 9.73
CA VAL A 214 4.73 0.36 9.17
C VAL A 214 3.54 1.17 8.73
N TYR A 215 3.28 1.12 7.44
CA TYR A 215 2.14 1.77 6.83
C TYR A 215 1.05 0.76 6.49
N GLY A 216 -0.18 1.16 6.74
CA GLY A 216 -1.39 0.53 6.24
C GLY A 216 -1.58 0.93 4.80
N LEU A 217 -1.51 -0.05 3.91
CA LEU A 217 -1.97 0.15 2.55
C LEU A 217 -3.49 0.06 2.60
N PHE A 218 -4.15 1.20 2.44
CA PHE A 218 -5.57 1.15 2.12
C PHE A 218 -5.74 0.29 0.88
N GLY A 219 -6.83 -0.48 0.86
CA GLY A 219 -7.37 -0.95 -0.39
C GLY A 219 -7.77 0.25 -1.22
N GLY A 220 -6.81 0.93 -1.86
CA GLY A 220 -7.06 1.34 -3.21
C GLY A 220 -7.46 0.04 -3.90
N ALA A 221 -8.70 -0.03 -4.40
CA ALA A 221 -9.11 -1.13 -5.26
C ALA A 221 -7.89 -1.44 -6.12
N ALA A 222 -7.35 -2.68 -6.03
CA ALA A 222 -6.26 -3.06 -6.91
C ALA A 222 -6.72 -2.61 -8.30
N ALA A 223 -5.92 -1.75 -8.94
CA ALA A 223 -6.41 -0.97 -10.08
C ALA A 223 -7.19 -1.92 -10.97
N ASP A 224 -8.45 -1.59 -11.24
CA ASP A 224 -9.42 -2.49 -11.87
C ASP A 224 -8.70 -3.33 -12.93
N ASN A 225 -8.84 -4.65 -12.91
CA ASN A 225 -8.05 -5.51 -13.80
C ASN A 225 -8.89 -6.62 -14.41
N ALA A 226 -9.22 -6.46 -15.69
CA ALA A 226 -9.96 -7.43 -16.47
C ALA A 226 -9.09 -8.48 -17.20
N ASP A 227 -7.78 -8.53 -16.94
CA ASP A 227 -6.90 -9.62 -17.40
C ASP A 227 -6.98 -10.78 -16.39
N PHE A 228 -7.92 -11.69 -16.63
CA PHE A 228 -8.25 -12.79 -15.72
C PHE A 228 -7.46 -14.06 -16.03
N ASP A 229 -6.95 -14.21 -17.26
CA ASP A 229 -6.11 -15.35 -17.64
C ASP A 229 -4.59 -15.09 -17.49
N GLY A 230 -4.22 -13.86 -17.14
CA GLY A 230 -2.84 -13.44 -16.88
C GLY A 230 -2.00 -13.31 -18.15
N SER A 231 -2.64 -13.17 -19.31
CA SER A 231 -1.97 -13.05 -20.60
C SER A 231 -1.46 -11.63 -20.90
N THR A 232 -1.75 -10.66 -20.03
CA THR A 232 -1.45 -9.23 -20.14
C THR A 232 -2.29 -8.47 -21.18
N LEU A 233 -3.28 -9.14 -21.80
CA LEU A 233 -4.18 -8.54 -22.78
C LEU A 233 -5.62 -8.82 -22.35
N VAL A 234 -6.44 -7.77 -22.22
CA VAL A 234 -7.87 -7.93 -21.95
C VAL A 234 -8.60 -8.24 -23.25
N ASP A 235 -9.05 -9.47 -23.42
CA ASP A 235 -9.74 -9.92 -24.63
C ASP A 235 -10.95 -10.85 -24.38
N GLY A 236 -11.36 -11.60 -25.41
CA GLY A 236 -12.51 -12.50 -25.33
C GLY A 236 -12.31 -13.71 -24.40
N SER A 237 -11.07 -14.06 -24.11
CA SER A 237 -10.70 -15.15 -23.18
C SER A 237 -11.08 -14.77 -21.76
N ASP A 238 -10.78 -13.53 -21.37
CA ASP A 238 -11.20 -12.95 -20.09
C ASP A 238 -12.72 -12.86 -19.98
N LEU A 239 -13.39 -12.44 -21.06
CA LEU A 239 -14.86 -12.39 -21.06
C LEU A 239 -15.46 -13.77 -20.77
N MET A 240 -14.85 -14.86 -21.26
CA MET A 240 -15.31 -16.22 -20.98
C MET A 240 -15.04 -16.62 -19.52
N ILE A 241 -14.01 -16.09 -18.88
CA ILE A 241 -13.74 -16.30 -17.44
C ILE A 241 -14.81 -15.59 -16.61
N TRP A 242 -15.05 -14.30 -16.86
CA TRP A 242 -16.12 -13.54 -16.19
C TRP A 242 -17.50 -14.21 -16.36
N GLN A 243 -17.83 -14.67 -17.58
CA GLN A 243 -19.10 -15.37 -17.83
C GLN A 243 -19.24 -16.66 -17.01
N ARG A 244 -18.14 -17.37 -16.75
CA ARG A 244 -18.14 -18.59 -15.92
C ARG A 244 -18.20 -18.26 -14.43
N GLY A 245 -17.64 -17.13 -14.04
CA GLY A 245 -17.62 -16.66 -12.66
C GLY A 245 -18.84 -15.86 -12.23
N PHE A 246 -19.73 -15.46 -13.14
CA PHE A 246 -20.89 -14.62 -12.81
C PHE A 246 -21.71 -15.14 -11.62
N ASN A 247 -21.98 -14.25 -10.64
CA ASN A 247 -22.57 -14.50 -9.31
C ASN A 247 -21.69 -15.28 -8.31
N LEU A 248 -20.41 -15.52 -8.59
CA LEU A 248 -19.49 -16.00 -7.56
C LEU A 248 -19.24 -14.88 -6.53
N THR A 249 -19.07 -15.29 -5.28
CA THR A 249 -18.83 -14.40 -4.14
C THR A 249 -17.64 -14.92 -3.32
N GLY A 250 -16.98 -14.04 -2.57
CA GLY A 250 -15.80 -14.38 -1.79
C GLY A 250 -14.57 -14.64 -2.66
N GLN A 251 -14.49 -13.97 -3.82
CA GLN A 251 -13.27 -13.97 -4.61
C GLN A 251 -12.17 -13.20 -3.86
N VAL A 252 -10.94 -13.66 -4.00
CA VAL A 252 -9.75 -13.08 -3.37
C VAL A 252 -8.78 -12.49 -4.40
N ASP A 253 -9.07 -12.72 -5.68
CA ASP A 253 -8.34 -12.23 -6.84
C ASP A 253 -9.29 -12.13 -8.06
N ASN A 254 -8.78 -11.60 -9.16
CA ASN A 254 -9.53 -11.42 -10.40
C ASN A 254 -9.63 -12.68 -11.28
N SER A 255 -8.97 -13.80 -10.93
CA SER A 255 -8.83 -14.98 -11.81
C SER A 255 -10.15 -15.67 -12.15
N MET A 256 -11.21 -15.35 -11.39
CA MET A 256 -12.58 -15.82 -11.60
C MET A 256 -13.51 -14.74 -12.14
N GLY A 257 -12.98 -13.57 -12.51
CA GLY A 257 -13.73 -12.47 -13.13
C GLY A 257 -14.06 -11.30 -12.20
N ASP A 258 -13.45 -11.20 -11.02
CA ASP A 258 -13.61 -10.08 -10.08
C ASP A 258 -12.63 -8.95 -10.43
N ALA A 259 -13.01 -8.11 -11.39
CA ALA A 259 -12.15 -7.09 -11.95
C ALA A 259 -12.04 -5.85 -11.06
N ASP A 260 -13.06 -5.55 -10.26
CA ASP A 260 -13.06 -4.40 -9.33
C ASP A 260 -12.60 -4.77 -7.91
N ASN A 261 -12.28 -6.05 -7.68
CA ASN A 261 -11.82 -6.62 -6.42
C ASN A 261 -12.83 -6.44 -5.28
N SER A 262 -14.12 -6.44 -5.61
CA SER A 262 -15.22 -6.36 -4.63
C SER A 262 -15.47 -7.71 -3.93
N GLY A 263 -14.85 -8.78 -4.40
CA GLY A 263 -15.10 -10.15 -3.96
C GLY A 263 -16.36 -10.74 -4.59
N VAL A 264 -17.04 -10.04 -5.51
CA VAL A 264 -18.28 -10.46 -6.16
C VAL A 264 -18.14 -10.30 -7.66
N VAL A 265 -18.39 -11.38 -8.42
CA VAL A 265 -18.33 -11.33 -9.89
C VAL A 265 -19.71 -10.95 -10.44
N ASP A 266 -19.89 -9.69 -10.81
CA ASP A 266 -21.15 -9.15 -11.31
C ASP A 266 -21.01 -8.17 -12.50
N GLY A 267 -21.99 -7.30 -12.69
CA GLY A 267 -22.00 -6.34 -13.79
C GLY A 267 -20.96 -5.22 -13.66
N ALA A 268 -20.45 -4.94 -12.46
CA ALA A 268 -19.39 -3.97 -12.23
C ALA A 268 -18.09 -4.43 -12.89
N ASP A 269 -17.74 -5.71 -12.76
CA ASP A 269 -16.55 -6.28 -13.40
C ASP A 269 -16.64 -6.29 -14.92
N LEU A 270 -17.84 -6.53 -15.45
CA LEU A 270 -18.07 -6.45 -16.89
C LEU A 270 -17.85 -5.03 -17.41
N ALA A 271 -18.20 -4.01 -16.63
CA ALA A 271 -17.96 -2.62 -16.99
C ALA A 271 -16.45 -2.27 -17.00
N VAL A 272 -15.68 -2.85 -16.08
CA VAL A 272 -14.21 -2.81 -16.11
C VAL A 272 -13.68 -3.46 -17.39
N TRP A 273 -14.10 -4.69 -17.69
CA TRP A 273 -13.68 -5.40 -18.91
C TRP A 273 -13.98 -4.60 -20.18
N GLN A 274 -15.16 -3.97 -20.27
CA GLN A 274 -15.54 -3.11 -21.39
C GLN A 274 -14.61 -1.90 -21.55
N THR A 275 -14.16 -1.34 -20.42
CA THR A 275 -13.27 -0.18 -20.40
C THR A 275 -11.85 -0.56 -20.81
N GLN A 276 -11.42 -1.77 -20.47
CA GLN A 276 -10.04 -2.23 -20.66
C GLN A 276 -9.85 -3.11 -21.90
N TYR A 277 -10.92 -3.50 -22.59
CA TYR A 277 -10.85 -4.36 -23.76
C TYR A 277 -9.84 -3.87 -24.81
N GLY A 278 -8.92 -4.76 -25.20
CA GLY A 278 -7.86 -4.47 -26.15
C GLY A 278 -6.69 -3.67 -25.59
N THR A 279 -6.63 -3.47 -24.27
CA THR A 279 -5.51 -2.83 -23.56
C THR A 279 -4.70 -3.83 -22.74
N ASN A 280 -3.53 -3.36 -22.28
CA ASN A 280 -2.74 -4.04 -21.25
C ASN A 280 -2.87 -3.20 -19.97
N PRO A 281 -3.61 -3.68 -18.94
CA PRO A 281 -3.86 -2.94 -17.70
C PRO A 281 -2.58 -2.52 -16.97
N ALA A 282 -1.53 -3.35 -17.01
CA ALA A 282 -0.23 -3.05 -16.42
C ALA A 282 0.48 -1.86 -17.11
N VAL A 283 0.19 -1.61 -18.40
CA VAL A 283 0.69 -0.44 -19.14
C VAL A 283 -0.25 0.76 -19.01
N ALA A 284 -1.57 0.53 -18.91
CA ALA A 284 -2.57 1.57 -18.76
C ALA A 284 -2.41 2.34 -17.43
N ALA A 285 -2.02 1.66 -16.35
CA ALA A 285 -1.72 2.28 -15.05
C ALA A 285 -0.51 3.25 -15.10
N LEU A 286 0.43 3.07 -16.04
CA LEU A 286 1.59 3.96 -16.23
C LEU A 286 1.24 5.24 -17.01
N VAL A 287 0.10 5.27 -17.70
CA VAL A 287 -0.42 6.46 -18.36
C VAL A 287 -1.42 7.11 -17.42
N GLY A 288 -0.94 7.58 -16.27
CA GLY A 288 -1.75 8.36 -15.34
C GLY A 288 -2.53 9.43 -16.09
N ALA A 289 -3.81 9.59 -15.75
CA ALA A 289 -4.72 10.54 -16.39
C ALA A 289 -4.05 11.91 -16.48
N VAL A 290 -3.50 12.22 -17.66
CA VAL A 290 -2.94 13.54 -17.92
C VAL A 290 -4.12 14.49 -17.83
N PRO A 291 -4.13 15.43 -16.87
CA PRO A 291 -5.20 16.42 -16.81
C PRO A 291 -5.25 17.11 -18.18
N GLU A 292 -6.42 17.08 -18.82
CA GLU A 292 -6.57 17.60 -20.18
C GLU A 292 -5.99 19.03 -20.30
N PRO A 293 -5.44 19.40 -21.46
CA PRO A 293 -4.42 20.45 -21.53
C PRO A 293 -4.97 21.81 -21.10
N SER A 294 -4.32 22.42 -20.10
CA SER A 294 -4.43 23.84 -19.74
C SER A 294 -4.11 24.81 -20.91
N SER A 295 -3.81 24.27 -22.10
CA SER A 295 -3.67 24.98 -23.36
C SER A 295 -4.87 25.86 -23.72
N ILE A 296 -6.11 25.40 -23.51
CA ILE A 296 -7.30 26.24 -23.78
C ILE A 296 -7.36 27.42 -22.81
N ALA A 297 -7.04 27.20 -21.54
CA ALA A 297 -6.99 28.26 -20.52
C ALA A 297 -5.89 29.30 -20.83
N LEU A 298 -4.73 28.85 -21.33
CA LEU A 298 -3.64 29.73 -21.77
C LEU A 298 -3.99 30.52 -23.04
N VAL A 299 -4.72 29.92 -23.98
CA VAL A 299 -5.21 30.63 -25.18
C VAL A 299 -6.23 31.70 -24.79
N ILE A 300 -7.16 31.39 -23.88
CA ILE A 300 -8.13 32.38 -23.39
C ILE A 300 -7.41 33.50 -22.60
N ALA A 301 -6.47 33.16 -21.72
CA ALA A 301 -5.71 34.15 -20.95
C ALA A 301 -4.87 35.08 -21.84
N SER A 302 -4.25 34.54 -22.88
CA SER A 302 -3.46 35.33 -23.86
C SER A 302 -4.34 36.23 -24.74
N LEU A 303 -5.53 35.78 -25.15
CA LEU A 303 -6.49 36.61 -25.87
C LEU A 303 -7.04 37.75 -25.00
N VAL A 304 -7.34 37.48 -23.73
CA VAL A 304 -7.81 38.50 -22.77
C VAL A 304 -6.71 39.51 -22.45
N GLY A 305 -5.49 39.04 -22.18
CA GLY A 305 -4.32 39.90 -21.94
C GLY A 305 -3.96 40.76 -23.14
N GLY A 306 -3.99 40.20 -24.35
CA GLY A 306 -3.75 40.93 -25.60
C GLY A 306 -4.78 42.03 -25.86
N CYS A 307 -6.06 41.78 -25.58
CA CYS A 307 -7.11 42.78 -25.73
C CYS A 307 -7.00 43.93 -24.72
N ALA A 308 -6.58 43.64 -23.48
CA ALA A 308 -6.35 44.67 -22.46
C ALA A 308 -5.15 45.57 -22.79
N ALA A 309 -4.04 44.96 -23.23
CA ALA A 309 -2.83 45.69 -23.65
C ALA A 309 -3.09 46.57 -24.88
N TRP A 310 -3.84 46.06 -25.87
CA TRP A 310 -4.22 46.83 -27.06
C TRP A 310 -5.11 48.04 -26.74
N ARG A 311 -6.04 47.90 -25.79
CA ARG A 311 -6.88 49.02 -25.32
C ARG A 311 -6.07 50.09 -24.58
N ALA A 312 -5.10 49.69 -23.75
CA ALA A 312 -4.23 50.63 -23.04
C ALA A 312 -3.36 51.46 -23.99
N GLN A 313 -2.81 50.84 -25.04
CA GLN A 313 -2.00 51.54 -26.05
C GLN A 313 -2.83 52.55 -26.88
N ARG A 314 -4.11 52.27 -27.12
CA ARG A 314 -5.00 53.17 -27.87
C ARG A 314 -5.36 54.43 -27.09
N ASN A 315 -5.52 54.32 -25.77
CA ASN A 315 -5.88 55.47 -24.92
C ASN A 315 -4.69 56.36 -24.54
N GLY A 316 -3.45 55.90 -24.71
CA GLY A 316 -2.24 56.70 -24.46
C GLY A 316 -1.81 57.61 -25.62
N ARG A 317 -2.48 57.55 -26.78
CA ARG A 317 -2.13 58.33 -27.97
C ARG A 317 -2.87 59.67 -27.93
N VAL A 318 -2.41 60.58 -27.08
CA VAL A 318 -2.84 61.99 -27.08
C VAL A 318 -2.34 62.65 -28.38
N GLU A 319 -3.25 63.04 -29.25
CA GLU A 319 -2.92 63.84 -30.44
C GLU A 319 -2.36 65.20 -30.01
N PRO A 320 -1.24 65.66 -30.59
CA PRO A 320 -0.71 66.98 -30.30
C PRO A 320 -1.68 68.04 -30.85
N GLN A 321 -2.23 68.85 -29.94
CA GLN A 321 -3.00 70.04 -30.27
C GLN A 321 -2.08 71.03 -31.01
N THR A 322 -2.28 71.21 -32.31
CA THR A 322 -1.63 72.28 -33.07
C THR A 322 -2.23 73.62 -32.64
N VAL A 323 -1.42 74.42 -31.94
CA VAL A 323 -1.70 75.81 -31.61
C VAL A 323 -1.74 76.65 -32.88
N ARG A 324 -2.82 77.42 -33.07
CA ARG A 324 -2.85 78.66 -33.85
C ARG A 324 -3.67 79.70 -33.11
#